data_AF-A0A2M8RY39-F1
#
_entry.id   AF-A0A2M8RY39-F1
#
_cell.length_a   1.000
_cell.length_b   1.000
_cell.length_c   1.000
_cell.angle_alpha   90.00
_cell.angle_beta   90.00
_cell.angle_gamma   90.00
#
_symmetry.space_group_name_H-M   'P 1'
#
loop_
_entity.id
_entity.type
_entity.pdbx_description
1 polymer ?
#
loop_
_entity_poly.entity_id
_entity_poly.type
_entity_poly.pdbx_seq_one_letter_code
_entity_poly.pdbx_strand_id
1 'polypeptide(L)'
;MPVYTNFFFMTNHTDALVLKEEDRRINVFGGPDHAKEKAYYDHLYSLLNDKQFIAEVYSYLVSLDLSDYRWTHSFDTPARRKMIDFNRSDLEVAFLDFLSQPPAKAMTIAQIMRYLTENNEDLTVDQMALRKLLQERIGLQVTLKFKGKKLRPWILDKSVDLSDLCYIREQLDAAENAVADFESLV
;
A
#
# COMPACT_ATOMS: atom_id res chain seq x y z
N MET A 1 -19.56 20.69 -0.65
CA MET A 1 -20.19 20.45 0.66
C MET A 1 -19.17 20.83 1.72
N PRO A 2 -19.44 21.80 2.59
CA PRO A 2 -18.49 22.18 3.65
C PRO A 2 -18.32 21.03 4.65
N VAL A 3 -17.06 20.75 5.02
CA VAL A 3 -16.70 19.78 6.06
C VAL A 3 -16.58 20.55 7.38
N TYR A 4 -17.45 20.22 8.34
CA TYR A 4 -17.50 20.93 9.64
C TYR A 4 -16.75 20.21 10.76
N THR A 5 -16.23 19.01 10.49
CA THR A 5 -15.61 18.15 11.51
C THR A 5 -14.23 17.72 11.05
N ASN A 6 -13.21 18.08 11.84
CA ASN A 6 -11.84 17.59 11.69
C ASN A 6 -11.53 16.63 12.83
N PHE A 7 -10.83 15.55 12.53
CA PHE A 7 -10.43 14.56 13.53
C PHE A 7 -8.94 14.65 13.82
N PHE A 8 -8.60 14.60 15.10
CA PHE A 8 -7.22 14.51 15.56
C PHE A 8 -7.07 13.25 16.40
N PHE A 9 -6.19 12.35 15.98
CA PHE A 9 -5.94 11.07 16.64
C PHE A 9 -4.53 11.06 17.22
N MET A 10 -4.38 10.50 18.41
CA MET A 10 -3.08 10.26 19.05
C MET A 10 -2.96 8.78 19.36
N THR A 11 -1.79 8.22 19.10
CA THR A 11 -1.50 6.80 19.32
C THR A 11 -0.01 6.62 19.55
N ASN A 12 0.34 5.60 20.35
CA ASN A 12 1.72 5.15 20.52
C ASN A 12 2.05 3.96 19.60
N HIS A 13 1.07 3.45 18.86
CA HIS A 13 1.21 2.30 17.98
C HIS A 13 1.46 2.74 16.54
N THR A 14 2.46 2.15 15.89
CA THR A 14 2.86 2.48 14.51
C THR A 14 1.87 1.95 13.48
N ASP A 15 0.98 1.04 13.86
CA ASP A 15 -0.01 0.32 13.06
C ASP A 15 -1.46 0.67 13.46
N ALA A 16 -1.67 1.78 14.18
CA ALA A 16 -2.96 2.12 14.79
C ALA A 16 -4.14 2.24 13.81
N LEU A 17 -3.88 2.51 12.53
CA LEU A 17 -4.89 2.60 11.48
C LEU A 17 -4.40 1.90 10.22
N VAL A 18 -5.28 1.11 9.60
CA VAL A 18 -5.03 0.49 8.29
C VAL A 18 -5.14 1.56 7.20
N LEU A 19 -3.98 2.01 6.70
CA LEU A 19 -3.90 2.98 5.62
C LEU A 19 -3.47 2.30 4.32
N LYS A 20 -4.21 2.57 3.24
CA LYS A 20 -3.77 2.26 1.88
C LYS A 20 -2.93 3.40 1.32
N GLU A 21 -2.07 3.09 0.36
CA GLU A 21 -1.19 4.08 -0.28
C GLU A 21 -1.97 5.21 -0.94
N GLU A 22 -3.13 4.89 -1.52
CA GLU A 22 -4.04 5.81 -2.20
C GLU A 22 -4.89 6.65 -1.23
N ASP A 23 -4.82 6.39 0.09
CA ASP A 23 -5.62 7.13 1.06
C ASP A 23 -5.09 8.57 1.24
N ARG A 24 -5.83 9.50 0.65
CA ARG A 24 -5.54 10.94 0.65
C ARG A 24 -6.09 11.70 1.86
N ARG A 25 -6.72 11.04 2.83
CA ARG A 25 -7.53 11.70 3.88
C ARG A 25 -6.81 11.87 5.21
N ILE A 26 -5.80 11.04 5.47
CA ILE A 26 -5.16 10.95 6.78
C ILE A 26 -3.68 11.34 6.65
N ASN A 27 -3.29 12.36 7.43
CA ASN A 27 -1.90 12.70 7.66
C ASN A 27 -1.41 11.99 8.93
N VAL A 28 -0.23 11.40 8.86
CA VAL A 28 0.42 10.75 10.02
C VAL A 28 1.71 11.49 10.30
N PHE A 29 1.92 11.90 11.54
CA PHE A 29 3.14 12.57 11.98
C PHE A 29 3.77 11.78 13.12
N GLY A 30 5.09 11.63 13.08
CA GLY A 30 5.84 11.01 14.16
C GLY A 30 6.02 11.99 15.31
N GLY A 31 5.88 11.49 16.54
CA GLY A 31 6.28 12.20 17.75
C GLY A 31 7.77 12.01 18.07
N PRO A 32 8.29 12.69 19.10
CA PRO A 32 9.64 12.43 19.60
C PRO A 32 9.77 11.02 20.18
N ASP A 33 10.92 10.38 19.99
CA ASP A 33 11.18 9.01 20.47
C ASP A 33 11.26 8.91 22.01
N HIS A 34 11.52 10.03 22.67
CA HIS A 34 11.66 10.11 24.12
C HIS A 34 10.89 11.29 24.69
N ALA A 35 10.28 11.06 25.86
CA ALA A 35 9.67 12.14 26.64
C ALA A 35 10.74 13.16 27.07
N LYS A 36 10.33 14.43 27.14
CA LYS A 36 11.16 15.47 27.75
C LYS A 36 11.15 15.32 29.27
N GLU A 37 12.01 16.08 29.94
CA GLU A 37 12.02 16.11 31.41
C GLU A 37 10.74 16.74 31.96
N LYS A 38 10.37 16.38 33.20
CA LYS A 38 9.17 16.88 33.86
C LYS A 38 9.08 18.41 33.84
N ALA A 39 10.20 19.10 34.04
CA ALA A 39 10.26 20.57 34.08
C ALA A 39 9.78 21.22 32.76
N TYR A 40 10.04 20.59 31.61
CA TYR A 40 9.55 21.05 30.33
C TYR A 40 8.02 21.02 30.27
N TYR A 41 7.42 19.91 30.70
CA TYR A 41 5.96 19.77 30.71
C TYR A 41 5.31 20.68 31.75
N ASP A 42 5.89 20.82 32.94
CA ASP A 42 5.40 21.75 33.97
C ASP A 42 5.32 23.18 33.43
N HIS A 43 6.36 23.62 32.70
CA HIS A 43 6.36 24.91 32.02
C HIS A 43 5.31 24.99 30.91
N LEU A 44 5.22 23.98 30.04
CA LEU A 44 4.22 23.94 28.97
C LEU A 44 2.78 24.03 29.51
N TYR A 45 2.48 23.30 30.58
CA TYR A 45 1.16 23.32 31.20
C TYR A 45 0.87 24.62 31.94
N SER A 46 1.88 25.32 32.46
CA SER A 46 1.66 26.63 33.08
C SER A 46 1.24 27.69 32.06
N LEU A 47 1.78 27.63 30.83
CA LEU A 47 1.42 28.52 29.72
C LEU A 47 -0.04 28.39 29.27
N LEU A 48 -0.69 27.25 29.52
CA LEU A 48 -2.12 27.08 29.20
C LEU A 48 -3.05 28.02 29.97
N ASN A 49 -2.57 28.59 31.08
CA ASN A 49 -3.31 29.57 31.88
C ASN A 49 -2.86 31.01 31.63
N ASP A 50 -1.86 31.22 30.77
CA ASP A 50 -1.35 32.54 30.41
C ASP A 50 -2.17 33.11 29.24
N LYS A 51 -2.99 34.12 29.55
CA LYS A 51 -3.85 34.78 28.57
C LYS A 51 -3.06 35.47 27.45
N GLN A 52 -1.87 35.99 27.75
CA GLN A 52 -1.04 36.65 26.74
C GLN A 52 -0.52 35.62 25.75
N PHE A 53 0.05 34.52 26.25
CA PHE A 53 0.52 33.42 25.41
C PHE A 53 -0.59 32.86 24.52
N ILE A 54 -1.79 32.63 25.06
CA ILE A 54 -2.93 32.14 24.28
C ILE A 54 -3.31 33.12 23.16
N ALA A 55 -3.30 34.43 23.43
CA ALA A 55 -3.59 35.45 22.43
C ALA A 55 -2.52 35.49 21.32
N GLU A 56 -1.25 35.32 21.68
CA GLU A 56 -0.13 35.24 20.73
C GLU A 56 -0.25 34.01 19.82
N VAL A 57 -0.56 32.84 20.38
CA VAL A 57 -0.81 31.62 19.59
C VAL A 57 -1.99 31.79 18.64
N TYR A 58 -3.09 32.38 19.11
CA TYR A 58 -4.24 32.68 18.25
C TYR A 58 -3.86 33.62 17.10
N SER A 59 -3.17 34.72 17.41
CA SER A 59 -2.72 35.68 16.40
C SER A 59 -1.83 35.03 15.37
N TYR A 60 -0.90 34.17 15.79
CA TYR A 60 -0.05 33.42 14.89
C TYR A 60 -0.86 32.54 13.94
N LEU A 61 -1.78 31.72 14.48
CA LEU A 61 -2.59 30.79 13.67
C LEU A 61 -3.49 31.49 12.64
N VAL A 62 -4.06 32.65 12.98
CA VAL A 62 -4.89 33.44 12.05
C VAL A 62 -4.07 34.18 11.01
N SER A 63 -2.79 34.46 11.29
CA SER A 63 -1.87 35.12 10.36
C SER A 63 -1.13 34.17 9.41
N LEU A 64 -1.29 32.85 9.57
CA LEU A 64 -0.63 31.87 8.72
C LEU A 64 -1.12 31.98 7.27
N ASP A 65 -0.17 32.10 6.35
CA ASP A 65 -0.45 31.96 4.92
C ASP A 65 -0.68 30.49 4.58
N LEU A 66 -1.88 30.19 4.11
CA LEU A 66 -2.33 28.86 3.71
C LEU A 66 -2.58 28.76 2.20
N SER A 67 -2.11 29.73 1.41
CA SER A 67 -2.36 29.79 -0.03
C SER A 67 -1.92 28.51 -0.77
N ASP A 68 -0.81 27.91 -0.32
CA ASP A 68 -0.26 26.67 -0.89
C ASP A 68 -0.71 25.40 -0.14
N TYR A 69 -1.56 25.52 0.90
CA TYR A 69 -1.96 24.39 1.73
C TYR A 69 -2.98 23.49 1.02
N ARG A 70 -2.55 22.30 0.61
CA ARG A 70 -3.39 21.31 -0.08
C ARG A 70 -4.12 20.40 0.91
N TRP A 71 -5.23 20.88 1.46
CA TRP A 71 -6.06 20.13 2.42
C TRP A 71 -6.72 18.85 1.86
N THR A 72 -6.79 18.68 0.53
CA THR A 72 -7.43 17.52 -0.11
C THR A 72 -6.54 16.29 -0.23
N HIS A 73 -5.25 16.41 0.09
CA HIS A 73 -4.28 15.33 -0.02
C HIS A 73 -3.48 15.17 1.26
N SER A 74 -3.16 13.92 1.59
CA SER A 74 -2.21 13.60 2.63
C SER A 74 -0.79 13.89 2.15
N PHE A 75 0.06 14.29 3.09
CA PHE A 75 1.49 14.45 2.89
C PHE A 75 2.16 13.08 2.96
N ASP A 76 3.18 12.91 2.14
CA ASP A 76 4.03 11.73 2.17
C ASP A 76 5.10 11.88 3.26
N THR A 77 4.73 11.53 4.49
CA THR A 77 5.62 11.58 5.66
C THR A 77 6.23 10.20 5.95
N PRO A 78 7.42 10.13 6.57
CA PRO A 78 8.02 8.86 6.98
C PRO A 78 7.12 8.03 7.91
N ALA A 79 6.38 8.69 8.81
CA ALA A 79 5.46 8.01 9.72
C ALA A 79 4.25 7.41 8.99
N ARG A 80 3.74 8.10 7.95
CA ARG A 80 2.66 7.57 7.11
C ARG A 80 3.12 6.34 6.32
N ARG A 81 4.31 6.38 5.71
CA ARG A 81 4.89 5.23 5.00
C ARG A 81 5.00 4.01 5.90
N LYS A 82 5.60 4.19 7.09
CA LYS A 82 5.68 3.13 8.10
C LYS A 82 4.31 2.55 8.45
N MET A 83 3.32 3.39 8.70
CA MET A 83 1.97 2.91 9.03
C MET A 83 1.32 2.13 7.89
N ILE A 84 1.55 2.53 6.63
CA ILE A 84 1.11 1.75 5.46
C ILE A 84 1.84 0.41 5.41
N ASP A 85 3.17 0.41 5.57
CA ASP A 85 3.99 -0.79 5.48
C ASP A 85 3.66 -1.81 6.57
N PHE A 86 3.45 -1.36 7.82
CA PHE A 86 3.05 -2.24 8.93
C PHE A 86 1.68 -2.89 8.75
N ASN A 87 0.80 -2.30 7.95
CA ASN A 87 -0.53 -2.84 7.69
C ASN A 87 -0.59 -3.76 6.46
N ARG A 88 0.53 -3.97 5.76
CA ARG A 88 0.59 -4.92 4.66
C ARG A 88 0.66 -6.34 5.22
N SER A 89 -0.22 -7.20 4.72
CA SER A 89 -0.11 -8.64 4.98
C SER A 89 1.12 -9.22 4.28
N ASP A 90 1.69 -10.31 4.79
CA ASP A 90 2.80 -11.03 4.15
C ASP A 90 2.48 -11.38 2.68
N LEU A 91 1.22 -11.71 2.39
CA LEU A 91 0.72 -11.93 1.04
C LEU A 91 0.81 -10.68 0.16
N GLU A 92 0.47 -9.50 0.69
CA GLU A 92 0.57 -8.25 -0.06
C GLU A 92 2.03 -7.86 -0.30
N VAL A 93 2.92 -8.10 0.66
CA VAL A 93 4.37 -7.89 0.50
C VAL A 93 4.90 -8.79 -0.62
N ALA A 94 4.70 -10.11 -0.51
CA ALA A 94 5.14 -11.07 -1.53
C ALA A 94 4.52 -10.79 -2.91
N PHE A 95 3.26 -10.33 -2.95
CA PHE A 95 2.59 -9.93 -4.18
C PHE A 95 3.21 -8.68 -4.82
N LEU A 96 3.59 -7.67 -4.03
CA LEU A 96 4.25 -6.47 -4.54
C LEU A 96 5.65 -6.77 -5.07
N ASP A 97 6.40 -7.63 -4.36
CA ASP A 97 7.70 -8.11 -4.82
C ASP A 97 7.58 -8.86 -6.15
N PHE A 98 6.58 -9.74 -6.27
CA PHE A 98 6.22 -10.41 -7.51
C PHE A 98 5.88 -9.43 -8.65
N LEU A 99 5.13 -8.35 -8.37
CA LEU A 99 4.80 -7.35 -9.40
C LEU A 99 6.00 -6.51 -9.84
N SER A 100 7.02 -6.36 -8.99
CA SER A 100 8.23 -5.63 -9.35
C SER A 100 9.02 -6.34 -10.45
N GLN A 101 9.01 -7.68 -10.45
CA GLN A 101 9.71 -8.53 -11.40
C GLN A 101 8.91 -9.81 -11.68
N PRO A 102 7.81 -9.73 -12.46
CA PRO A 102 7.00 -10.89 -12.74
C PRO A 102 7.72 -11.84 -13.70
N PRO A 103 7.63 -13.17 -13.50
CA PRO A 103 8.31 -14.16 -14.34
C PRO A 103 7.75 -14.22 -15.78
N ALA A 104 6.50 -13.76 -15.97
CA ALA A 104 5.87 -13.62 -17.27
C ALA A 104 4.90 -12.44 -17.25
N LYS A 105 4.59 -11.89 -18.42
CA LYS A 105 3.70 -10.72 -18.53
C LYS A 105 2.21 -11.05 -18.43
N ALA A 106 1.85 -12.32 -18.53
CA ALA A 106 0.48 -12.80 -18.34
C ALA A 106 0.49 -14.13 -17.58
N MET A 107 -0.33 -14.23 -16.53
CA MET A 107 -0.39 -15.42 -15.69
C MET A 107 -1.82 -15.68 -15.21
N THR A 108 -2.17 -16.95 -15.04
CA THR A 108 -3.41 -17.35 -14.37
C THR A 108 -3.27 -17.23 -12.85
N ILE A 109 -4.40 -17.11 -12.14
CA ILE A 109 -4.38 -17.08 -10.67
C ILE A 109 -3.69 -18.30 -10.06
N ALA A 110 -3.85 -19.49 -10.66
CA ALA A 110 -3.22 -20.71 -10.18
C ALA A 110 -1.69 -20.66 -10.34
N GLN A 111 -1.19 -20.13 -11.46
CA GLN A 111 0.25 -19.96 -11.67
C GLN A 111 0.84 -18.92 -10.70
N ILE A 112 0.12 -17.82 -10.43
CA ILE A 112 0.56 -16.80 -9.47
C ILE A 112 0.57 -17.37 -8.05
N MET A 113 -0.48 -18.09 -7.63
CA MET A 113 -0.51 -18.74 -6.33
C MET A 113 0.67 -19.70 -6.15
N ARG A 114 0.90 -20.56 -7.14
CA ARG A 114 2.00 -21.52 -7.12
C ARG A 114 3.35 -20.83 -6.99
N TYR A 115 3.60 -19.82 -7.83
CA TYR A 115 4.82 -19.01 -7.75
C TYR A 115 5.02 -18.37 -6.37
N LEU A 116 3.96 -17.77 -5.80
CA LEU A 116 4.05 -17.12 -4.49
C LEU A 116 4.34 -18.12 -3.37
N THR A 117 3.71 -19.30 -3.38
CA THR A 117 3.93 -20.34 -2.37
C THR A 117 5.31 -20.99 -2.49
N GLU A 118 5.83 -21.20 -3.70
CA GLU A 118 7.15 -21.81 -3.89
C GLU A 118 8.30 -20.85 -3.55
N ASN A 119 8.14 -19.55 -3.79
CA ASN A 119 9.16 -18.55 -3.45
C ASN A 119 9.10 -18.08 -1.98
N ASN A 120 8.10 -18.50 -1.21
CA ASN A 120 7.93 -18.09 0.18
C ASN A 120 7.47 -19.28 1.04
N GLU A 121 8.42 -19.95 1.71
CA GLU A 121 8.20 -21.21 2.44
C GLU A 121 7.05 -21.16 3.47
N ASP A 122 6.82 -20.01 4.11
CA ASP A 122 5.81 -19.85 5.16
C ASP A 122 4.52 -19.13 4.69
N LEU A 123 4.41 -18.79 3.40
CA LEU A 123 3.29 -17.97 2.92
C LEU A 123 2.06 -18.82 2.62
N THR A 124 1.03 -18.68 3.46
CA THR A 124 -0.30 -19.22 3.16
C THR A 124 -1.07 -18.26 2.24
N VAL A 125 -1.26 -18.67 0.98
CA VAL A 125 -1.94 -17.85 -0.03
C VAL A 125 -3.44 -18.14 -0.05
N ASP A 126 -4.26 -17.22 0.48
CA ASP A 126 -5.71 -17.23 0.25
C ASP A 126 -6.03 -16.75 -1.17
N GLN A 127 -6.66 -17.63 -1.96
CA GLN A 127 -7.07 -17.34 -3.33
C GLN A 127 -8.03 -16.14 -3.43
N MET A 128 -8.92 -15.94 -2.44
CA MET A 128 -9.85 -14.81 -2.44
C MET A 128 -9.12 -13.50 -2.19
N ALA A 129 -8.22 -13.46 -1.21
CA ALA A 129 -7.36 -12.31 -0.94
C ALA A 129 -6.49 -11.95 -2.15
N LEU A 130 -5.80 -12.94 -2.76
CA LEU A 130 -4.98 -12.71 -3.94
C LEU A 130 -5.80 -12.18 -5.13
N ARG A 131 -7.00 -12.74 -5.35
CA ARG A 131 -7.88 -12.26 -6.42
C ARG A 131 -8.29 -10.80 -6.21
N LYS A 132 -8.54 -10.41 -4.96
CA LYS A 132 -8.86 -9.02 -4.61
C LYS A 132 -7.67 -8.10 -4.89
N LEU A 133 -6.45 -8.48 -4.50
CA LEU A 133 -5.23 -7.73 -4.79
C LEU A 133 -5.01 -7.53 -6.31
N LEU A 134 -5.17 -8.60 -7.09
CA LEU A 134 -5.07 -8.54 -8.56
C LEU A 134 -6.13 -7.59 -9.16
N GLN A 135 -7.35 -7.62 -8.65
CA GLN A 135 -8.42 -6.74 -9.11
C GLN A 135 -8.17 -5.28 -8.74
N GLU A 136 -7.66 -5.01 -7.54
CA GLU A 136 -7.36 -3.65 -7.06
C GLU A 136 -6.18 -3.01 -7.79
N ARG A 137 -5.10 -3.76 -8.08
CA ARG A 137 -3.84 -3.21 -8.61
C ARG A 137 -3.69 -3.34 -10.13
N ILE A 138 -4.25 -4.39 -10.74
CA ILE A 138 -4.07 -4.69 -12.17
C ILE A 138 -5.37 -4.48 -12.93
N GLY A 139 -6.43 -5.19 -12.55
CA GLY A 139 -7.77 -5.07 -13.13
C GLY A 139 -7.93 -5.57 -14.58
N LEU A 140 -6.85 -5.92 -15.29
CA LEU A 140 -6.87 -6.34 -16.69
C LEU A 140 -6.88 -7.87 -16.82
N GLN A 141 -7.88 -8.38 -17.54
CA GLN A 141 -8.01 -9.80 -17.88
C GLN A 141 -8.41 -9.98 -19.34
N VAL A 142 -7.96 -11.07 -19.94
CA VAL A 142 -8.43 -11.53 -21.26
C VAL A 142 -9.00 -12.93 -21.13
N THR A 143 -9.96 -13.30 -21.98
CA THR A 143 -10.46 -14.68 -22.03
C THR A 143 -9.90 -15.38 -23.26
N LEU A 144 -9.22 -16.50 -23.07
CA LEU A 144 -8.65 -17.26 -24.19
C LEU A 144 -8.70 -18.77 -23.96
N LYS A 145 -8.58 -19.55 -25.05
CA LYS A 145 -8.45 -21.00 -24.99
C LYS A 145 -6.97 -21.38 -25.02
N PHE A 146 -6.53 -22.08 -23.99
CA PHE A 146 -5.15 -22.54 -23.77
C PHE A 146 -5.17 -24.01 -23.35
N LYS A 147 -4.36 -24.86 -24.00
CA LYS A 147 -4.29 -26.32 -23.78
C LYS A 147 -5.67 -26.99 -23.64
N GLY A 148 -6.59 -26.61 -24.53
CA GLY A 148 -7.97 -27.14 -24.56
C GLY A 148 -8.95 -26.53 -23.57
N LYS A 149 -8.51 -25.77 -22.55
CA LYS A 149 -9.34 -25.15 -21.52
C LYS A 149 -9.55 -23.66 -21.78
N LYS A 150 -10.72 -23.12 -21.38
CA LYS A 150 -11.01 -21.69 -21.41
C LYS A 150 -10.51 -21.05 -20.12
N LEU A 151 -9.53 -20.15 -20.22
CA LEU A 151 -8.87 -19.51 -19.08
C LEU A 151 -9.07 -17.98 -19.12
N ARG A 152 -8.87 -17.36 -17.95
CA ARG A 152 -8.89 -15.90 -17.75
C ARG A 152 -7.60 -15.45 -17.07
N PRO A 153 -6.47 -15.38 -17.81
CA PRO A 153 -5.24 -14.87 -17.24
C PRO A 153 -5.33 -13.36 -16.95
N TRP A 154 -4.55 -12.96 -15.96
CA TRP A 154 -4.28 -11.57 -15.61
C TRP A 154 -3.11 -11.06 -16.43
N ILE A 155 -3.22 -9.83 -16.92
CA ILE A 155 -2.17 -9.16 -17.71
C ILE A 155 -1.38 -8.26 -16.78
N LEU A 156 -0.17 -8.68 -16.43
CA LEU A 156 0.66 -8.05 -15.40
C LEU A 156 1.40 -6.81 -15.95
N ASP A 157 1.61 -6.75 -17.26
CA ASP A 157 2.24 -5.62 -17.95
C ASP A 157 1.21 -4.88 -18.82
N LYS A 158 0.96 -3.60 -18.50
CA LYS A 158 -0.01 -2.74 -19.20
C LYS A 158 0.36 -2.47 -20.66
N SER A 159 1.60 -2.71 -21.07
CA SER A 159 2.05 -2.52 -22.45
C SER A 159 1.60 -3.64 -23.41
N VAL A 160 1.10 -4.76 -22.87
CA VAL A 160 0.69 -5.90 -23.68
C VAL A 160 -0.64 -5.61 -24.39
N ASP A 161 -0.65 -5.82 -25.71
CA ASP A 161 -1.87 -5.76 -26.51
C ASP A 161 -2.79 -6.95 -26.17
N LEU A 162 -4.00 -6.64 -25.70
CA LEU A 162 -5.01 -7.63 -25.32
C LEU A 162 -5.54 -8.44 -26.52
N SER A 163 -5.36 -7.94 -27.74
CA SER A 163 -5.77 -8.63 -28.97
C SER A 163 -4.76 -9.68 -29.43
N ASP A 164 -3.50 -9.60 -28.99
CA ASP A 164 -2.46 -10.56 -29.34
C ASP A 164 -2.54 -11.82 -28.47
N LEU A 165 -3.53 -12.66 -28.78
CA LEU A 165 -3.74 -13.94 -28.11
C LEU A 165 -2.62 -14.95 -28.38
N CYS A 166 -1.72 -14.73 -29.35
CA CYS A 166 -0.58 -15.61 -29.57
C CYS A 166 0.48 -15.32 -28.50
N TYR A 167 0.86 -14.06 -28.37
CA TYR A 167 1.80 -13.59 -27.35
C TYR A 167 1.35 -13.96 -25.93
N ILE A 168 0.06 -13.78 -25.62
CA ILE A 168 -0.45 -14.10 -24.28
C ILE A 168 -0.34 -15.60 -23.99
N ARG A 169 -0.48 -16.48 -25.00
CA ARG A 169 -0.27 -17.93 -24.81
C ARG A 169 1.21 -18.27 -24.56
N GLU A 170 2.12 -17.62 -25.28
CA GLU A 170 3.57 -17.80 -25.05
C GLU A 170 3.97 -17.38 -23.63
N GLN A 171 3.38 -16.29 -23.11
CA GLN A 171 3.61 -15.86 -21.73
C GLN A 171 3.06 -16.88 -20.71
N LEU A 172 1.94 -17.55 -21.01
CA LEU A 172 1.41 -18.61 -20.15
C LEU A 172 2.31 -19.85 -20.12
N ASP A 173 2.90 -20.22 -21.26
CA ASP A 173 3.89 -21.31 -21.31
C ASP A 173 5.20 -20.91 -20.61
N ALA A 174 5.68 -19.68 -20.81
CA ALA A 174 6.85 -19.15 -20.09
C ALA A 174 6.65 -19.16 -18.57
N ALA A 175 5.45 -18.81 -18.10
CA ALA A 175 5.09 -18.87 -16.68
C ALA A 175 5.01 -20.30 -16.13
N GLU A 176 4.68 -21.30 -16.95
CA GLU A 176 4.73 -22.71 -16.53
C GLU A 176 6.18 -23.18 -16.36
N ASN A 177 7.06 -22.80 -17.30
CA ASN A 177 8.48 -23.18 -17.28
C ASN A 177 9.26 -22.47 -16.16
N ALA A 178 9.02 -21.18 -15.95
CA ALA A 178 9.68 -20.42 -14.87
C ALA A 178 9.36 -20.95 -13.47
N VAL A 179 8.22 -21.64 -13.33
CA VAL A 179 7.86 -22.35 -12.11
C VAL A 179 8.51 -23.75 -12.06
N ALA A 180 8.62 -24.44 -13.20
CA ALA A 180 9.23 -25.77 -13.26
C ALA A 180 10.76 -25.77 -13.11
N ASP A 181 11.46 -24.74 -13.58
CA ASP A 181 12.93 -24.67 -13.55
C ASP A 181 13.51 -24.64 -12.12
N PHE A 182 12.71 -24.28 -11.11
CA PHE A 182 13.13 -24.29 -9.71
C PHE A 182 13.26 -25.70 -9.10
N GLU A 183 12.54 -26.70 -9.63
CA GLU A 183 12.70 -28.11 -9.21
C GLU A 183 14.04 -28.72 -9.68
N SER A 184 14.76 -28.05 -10.59
CA SER A 184 16.01 -28.56 -11.18
C SER A 184 17.30 -28.00 -10.57
N LEU A 185 17.18 -27.08 -9.60
CA LEU A 185 18.30 -26.41 -8.92
C LEU A 185 18.46 -26.80 -7.43
N VAL A 186 17.69 -27.80 -6.97
CA VAL A 186 17.84 -28.47 -5.66
C VAL A 186 18.36 -29.89 -5.87
#